data_AF-A0A3N5FD71-F1
#
_entry.id   AF-A0A3N5FD71-F1
#
_cell.length_a   1.000
_cell.length_b   1.000
_cell.length_c   1.000
_cell.angle_alpha   90.00
_cell.angle_beta   90.00
_cell.angle_gamma   90.00
#
_symmetry.space_group_name_H-M   'P 1'
#
loop_
_entity.id
_entity.type
_entity.pdbx_description
1 polymer ?
#
loop_
_entity_poly.entity_id
_entity_poly.type
_entity_poly.pdbx_seq_one_letter_code
_entity_poly.pdbx_strand_id
1 'polypeptide(L)'
;MSEKFCFWIHGVNVIPEFTKEYTGHENGLYLRRTGWGAQIRQNPDTTNWFHFGIPSATKLDDDNVSYNRAWLRLRINNEAVIDRVHIREASGPKSNCPLIWDSGTLNISGQDTELTFNLP
;
A
#
# COMPACT_ATOMS: atom_id res chain seq x y z
N MET A 1 29.34 3.93 9.29
CA MET A 1 28.07 4.36 9.90
C MET A 1 27.00 4.13 8.84
N SER A 2 26.03 3.23 9.04
CA SER A 2 25.01 2.99 8.03
C SER A 2 24.04 4.17 8.00
N GLU A 3 23.95 4.87 6.87
CA GLU A 3 22.97 5.94 6.69
C GLU A 3 21.55 5.36 6.70
N LYS A 4 20.64 6.02 7.42
CA LYS A 4 19.22 5.64 7.45
C LYS A 4 18.43 6.65 6.65
N PHE A 5 17.74 6.18 5.62
CA PHE A 5 16.86 6.99 4.80
C PHE A 5 15.40 6.67 5.10
N CYS A 6 14.58 7.70 5.26
CA CYS A 6 13.14 7.59 5.43
C CYS A 6 12.46 8.20 4.22
N PHE A 7 11.66 7.41 3.51
CA PHE A 7 10.83 7.85 2.40
C PHE A 7 9.36 7.66 2.76
N TRP A 8 8.51 8.59 2.34
CA TRP A 8 7.07 8.48 2.52
C TRP A 8 6.35 8.96 1.27
N ILE A 9 5.12 8.48 1.12
CA ILE A 9 4.22 8.88 0.05
C ILE A 9 2.83 9.13 0.62
N HIS A 10 2.12 10.06 0.01
CA HIS A 10 0.78 10.45 0.44
C HIS A 10 -0.31 9.69 -0.31
N GLY A 11 -1.48 9.57 0.32
CA GLY A 11 -2.67 8.91 -0.22
C GLY A 11 -3.10 9.41 -1.61
N VAL A 12 -2.77 10.66 -1.95
CA VAL A 12 -3.01 11.26 -3.26
C VAL A 12 -2.30 10.53 -4.42
N ASN A 13 -1.22 9.81 -4.12
CA ASN A 13 -0.43 9.03 -5.08
C ASN A 13 -0.84 7.56 -5.14
N VAL A 14 -1.96 7.20 -4.52
CA VAL A 14 -2.47 5.83 -4.57
C VAL A 14 -2.74 5.44 -6.03
N ILE A 15 -2.31 4.24 -6.39
CA ILE A 15 -2.59 3.62 -7.69
C ILE A 15 -3.54 2.46 -7.43
N PRO A 16 -4.77 2.51 -7.94
CA PRO A 16 -5.68 1.39 -7.80
C PRO A 16 -5.29 0.27 -8.77
N GLU A 17 -5.31 -0.96 -8.31
CA GLU A 17 -5.32 -2.14 -9.16
C GLU A 17 -6.75 -2.69 -9.19
N PHE A 18 -7.37 -2.57 -10.36
CA PHE A 18 -8.71 -3.07 -10.59
C PHE A 18 -8.67 -4.59 -10.72
N THR A 19 -9.36 -5.27 -9.81
CA THR A 19 -9.27 -6.72 -9.64
C THR A 19 -10.48 -7.47 -10.19
N LYS A 20 -11.02 -7.06 -11.34
CA LYS A 20 -12.05 -7.86 -12.04
C LYS A 20 -11.59 -9.29 -12.31
N GLU A 21 -10.30 -9.48 -12.52
CA GLU A 21 -9.67 -10.80 -12.71
C GLU A 21 -9.71 -11.67 -11.43
N TYR A 22 -9.81 -11.06 -10.24
CA TYR A 22 -9.92 -11.78 -8.96
C TYR A 22 -11.35 -11.86 -8.43
N THR A 23 -12.22 -10.91 -8.78
CA THR A 23 -13.58 -10.77 -8.23
C THR A 23 -14.69 -11.12 -9.22
N GLY A 24 -14.39 -11.25 -10.52
CA GLY A 24 -15.34 -11.65 -11.56
C GLY A 24 -16.38 -10.59 -11.95
N HIS A 25 -16.40 -9.42 -11.30
CA HIS A 25 -17.42 -8.39 -11.47
C HIS A 25 -16.81 -6.99 -11.56
N GLU A 26 -17.54 -6.06 -12.19
CA GLU A 26 -17.21 -4.63 -12.16
C GLU A 26 -17.45 -4.09 -10.75
N ASN A 27 -16.39 -3.60 -10.09
CA ASN A 27 -16.49 -3.10 -8.72
C ASN A 27 -16.87 -1.62 -8.62
N GLY A 28 -17.15 -0.95 -9.75
CA GLY A 28 -17.61 0.44 -9.75
C GLY A 28 -16.62 1.44 -9.13
N LEU A 29 -15.31 1.11 -9.16
CA LEU A 29 -14.27 1.93 -8.56
C LEU A 29 -14.28 3.36 -9.13
N TYR A 30 -14.48 4.32 -8.23
CA TYR A 30 -14.26 5.73 -8.44
C TYR A 30 -13.19 6.23 -7.47
N LEU A 31 -12.16 6.87 -8.00
CA LEU A 31 -11.07 7.45 -7.25
C LEU A 31 -10.95 8.94 -7.56
N ARG A 32 -11.00 9.78 -6.51
CA ARG A 32 -10.76 11.23 -6.62
C ARG A 32 -9.71 11.67 -5.62
N ARG A 33 -8.64 12.29 -6.11
CA ARG A 33 -7.60 12.92 -5.28
C ARG A 33 -8.19 14.06 -4.44
N THR A 34 -7.89 14.11 -3.14
CA THR A 34 -8.32 15.19 -2.23
C THR A 34 -7.26 15.50 -1.17
N GLY A 35 -6.73 16.72 -1.14
CA GLY A 35 -5.66 17.10 -0.22
C GLY A 35 -4.48 16.11 -0.25
N TRP A 36 -4.12 15.55 0.91
CA TRP A 36 -3.07 14.53 1.05
C TRP A 36 -3.57 13.08 0.90
N GLY A 37 -4.83 12.88 0.54
CA GLY A 37 -5.49 11.58 0.43
C GLY A 37 -6.23 11.39 -0.88
N ALA A 38 -7.09 10.38 -0.90
CA ALA A 38 -8.01 10.11 -1.99
C ALA A 38 -9.39 9.70 -1.43
N GLN A 39 -10.45 10.13 -2.11
CA GLN A 39 -11.81 9.63 -1.91
C GLN A 39 -11.99 8.42 -2.82
N ILE A 40 -12.43 7.32 -2.22
CA ILE A 40 -12.66 6.05 -2.90
C ILE A 40 -14.13 5.71 -2.73
N ARG A 41 -14.79 5.34 -3.83
CA ARG A 41 -16.11 4.73 -3.83
C ARG A 41 -16.04 3.46 -4.68
N GLN A 42 -16.67 2.41 -4.20
CA GLN A 42 -16.80 1.13 -4.90
C GLN A 42 -18.18 0.55 -4.62
N ASN A 43 -18.56 -0.48 -5.37
CA ASN A 43 -19.79 -1.22 -5.13
C ASN A 43 -19.72 -1.95 -3.78
N PRO A 44 -20.85 -2.10 -3.08
CA PRO A 44 -20.93 -2.95 -1.88
C PRO A 44 -20.39 -4.35 -2.15
N ASP A 45 -19.79 -4.97 -1.14
CA ASP A 45 -19.28 -6.36 -1.20
C ASP A 45 -18.22 -6.61 -2.28
N THR A 46 -17.45 -5.58 -2.64
CA THR A 46 -16.33 -5.68 -3.58
C THR A 46 -14.99 -5.31 -2.94
N THR A 47 -13.89 -5.76 -3.56
CA THR A 47 -12.53 -5.54 -3.08
C THR A 47 -11.67 -4.91 -4.17
N ASN A 48 -10.71 -4.08 -3.76
CA ASN A 48 -9.69 -3.47 -4.61
C ASN A 48 -8.34 -3.52 -3.92
N TRP A 49 -7.26 -3.62 -4.70
CA TRP A 49 -5.91 -3.37 -4.19
C TRP A 49 -5.50 -1.94 -4.49
N PHE A 50 -4.80 -1.34 -3.53
CA PHE A 50 -4.32 0.04 -3.61
C PHE A 50 -2.82 0.04 -3.36
N HIS A 51 -2.08 0.62 -4.29
CA HIS A 51 -0.63 0.56 -4.33
C HIS A 51 -0.02 1.92 -4.03
N PHE A 52 1.04 1.90 -3.23
CA PHE A 52 1.87 3.06 -2.92
C PHE A 52 3.30 2.77 -3.37
N GLY A 53 3.73 3.44 -4.44
CA GLY A 53 5.12 3.37 -4.89
C GLY A 53 6.02 4.20 -3.99
N ILE A 54 6.65 3.59 -2.99
CA ILE A 54 7.61 4.29 -2.12
C ILE A 54 8.98 4.23 -2.79
N PRO A 55 9.63 5.37 -3.10
CA PRO A 55 10.98 5.35 -3.60
C PRO A 55 11.91 4.77 -2.53
N SER A 56 12.82 3.88 -2.94
CA SER A 56 13.90 3.41 -2.07
C SER A 56 15.21 4.04 -2.49
N ALA A 57 16.19 4.04 -1.57
CA ALA A 57 17.56 4.37 -1.94
C ALA A 57 18.03 3.47 -3.10
N THR A 58 18.76 4.07 -4.05
CA THR A 58 19.39 3.34 -5.15
C THR A 58 20.38 2.35 -4.56
N LYS A 59 20.20 1.06 -4.89
CA LYS A 59 21.23 0.03 -4.64
C LYS A 59 22.28 0.19 -5.72
N LEU A 60 23.46 0.70 -5.39
CA LEU A 60 24.65 0.50 -6.23
C LEU A 60 25.15 -0.94 -6.01
N ASP A 61 25.85 -1.53 -6.98
CA ASP A 61 26.13 -2.97 -7.02
C ASP A 61 26.79 -3.53 -5.74
N ASP A 62 27.54 -2.69 -5.00
CA ASP A 62 28.23 -3.07 -3.77
C ASP A 62 27.54 -2.58 -2.47
N ASP A 63 26.40 -1.89 -2.57
CA ASP A 63 25.67 -1.35 -1.41
C ASP A 63 24.69 -2.36 -0.81
N ASN A 64 24.96 -2.77 0.43
CA ASN A 64 24.01 -3.52 1.24
C ASN A 64 22.91 -2.62 1.80
N VAL A 65 21.85 -2.40 1.02
CA VAL A 65 20.63 -1.70 1.47
C VAL A 65 19.63 -2.70 2.02
N SER A 66 19.29 -2.57 3.30
CA SER A 66 18.24 -3.36 3.97
C SER A 66 16.98 -2.52 4.22
N TYR A 67 15.82 -3.12 3.97
CA TYR A 67 14.54 -2.57 4.40
C TYR A 67 14.27 -3.08 5.81
N ASN A 68 14.36 -2.21 6.82
CA ASN A 68 14.23 -2.64 8.22
C ASN A 68 12.85 -2.36 8.81
N ARG A 69 12.12 -1.38 8.25
CA ARG A 69 10.84 -0.92 8.79
C ARG A 69 9.98 -0.30 7.71
N ALA A 70 8.69 -0.57 7.77
CA ALA A 70 7.66 0.18 7.07
C ALA A 70 6.59 0.65 8.04
N TRP A 71 5.87 1.71 7.69
CA TRP A 71 4.72 2.17 8.46
C TRP A 71 3.64 2.68 7.51
N LEU A 72 2.38 2.51 7.93
CA LEU A 72 1.20 2.99 7.22
C LEU A 72 0.33 3.76 8.20
N ARG A 73 0.16 5.05 7.96
CA ARG A 73 -0.84 5.87 8.65
C ARG A 73 -2.05 6.07 7.76
N LEU A 74 -3.22 5.75 8.27
CA LEU A 74 -4.44 5.69 7.49
C LEU A 74 -5.60 6.28 8.28
N ARG A 75 -6.55 6.89 7.55
CA ARG A 75 -7.84 7.33 8.07
C ARG A 75 -8.92 6.87 7.12
N ILE A 76 -9.83 6.05 7.62
CA ILE A 76 -10.93 5.48 6.84
C ILE A 76 -12.26 6.01 7.39
N ASN A 77 -13.27 6.13 6.53
CA ASN A 77 -14.65 6.33 6.99
C ASN A 77 -15.21 5.02 7.61
N ASN A 78 -16.45 5.06 8.10
CA ASN A 78 -17.05 3.91 8.79
C ASN A 78 -17.51 2.79 7.84
N GLU A 79 -17.47 3.02 6.53
CA GLU A 79 -18.02 2.12 5.51
C GLU A 79 -16.95 1.31 4.78
N ALA A 80 -15.68 1.61 5.01
CA ALA A 80 -14.56 0.91 4.39
C ALA A 80 -13.66 0.25 5.44
N VAL A 81 -13.05 -0.87 5.03
CA VAL A 81 -12.17 -1.69 5.85
C VAL A 81 -10.89 -1.98 5.08
N ILE A 82 -9.74 -1.90 5.75
CA ILE A 82 -8.49 -2.49 5.24
C ILE A 82 -8.41 -3.91 5.78
N ASP A 83 -8.52 -4.89 4.88
CA ASP A 83 -8.38 -6.31 5.21
C ASP A 83 -6.92 -6.74 5.33
N ARG A 84 -6.03 -6.29 4.44
CA ARG A 84 -4.66 -6.82 4.35
C ARG A 84 -3.68 -5.78 3.83
N VAL A 85 -2.42 -5.88 4.24
CA VAL A 85 -1.30 -5.06 3.78
C VAL A 85 -0.17 -5.96 3.29
N HIS A 86 0.28 -5.73 2.05
CA HIS A 86 1.46 -6.37 1.47
C HIS A 86 2.57 -5.34 1.28
N ILE A 87 3.79 -5.74 1.60
CA ILE A 87 5.00 -4.97 1.28
C ILE A 87 5.81 -5.83 0.33
N ARG A 88 6.15 -5.26 -0.82
CA ARG A 88 6.82 -5.95 -1.92
C ARG A 88 8.05 -5.19 -2.36
N GLU A 89 9.08 -5.91 -2.77
CA GLU A 89 10.24 -5.30 -3.43
C GLU A 89 9.90 -5.06 -4.90
N ALA A 90 9.78 -3.79 -5.29
CA ALA A 90 9.49 -3.45 -6.68
C ALA A 90 10.78 -3.41 -7.51
N SER A 91 11.03 -4.42 -8.32
CA SER A 91 12.16 -4.45 -9.27
C SER A 91 11.84 -3.74 -10.60
N GLY A 92 10.92 -2.76 -10.61
CA GLY A 92 10.40 -2.08 -11.81
C GLY A 92 8.90 -2.33 -12.05
N PRO A 93 8.34 -1.99 -13.23
CA PRO A 93 6.90 -1.97 -13.52
C PRO A 93 6.27 -3.37 -13.71
N LYS A 94 6.85 -4.42 -13.14
CA LYS A 94 6.40 -5.81 -13.32
C LYS A 94 5.42 -6.19 -12.21
N SER A 95 4.39 -6.95 -12.55
CA SER A 95 3.38 -7.47 -11.62
C SER A 95 3.93 -8.50 -10.61
N ASN A 96 5.04 -9.17 -10.92
CA ASN A 96 5.62 -10.24 -10.09
C ASN A 96 6.70 -9.74 -9.12
N CYS A 97 6.35 -8.76 -8.29
CA CYS A 97 7.25 -8.24 -7.25
C CYS A 97 7.32 -9.21 -6.05
N PRO A 98 8.52 -9.62 -5.58
CA PRO A 98 8.68 -10.48 -4.40
C PRO A 98 7.98 -9.91 -3.17
N LEU A 99 7.26 -10.76 -2.45
CA LEU A 99 6.63 -10.41 -1.18
C LEU A 99 7.69 -10.38 -0.08
N ILE A 100 7.86 -9.21 0.55
CA ILE A 100 8.74 -9.02 1.71
C ILE A 100 7.96 -9.29 3.00
N TRP A 101 6.73 -8.76 3.08
CA TRP A 101 5.90 -8.85 4.27
C TRP A 101 4.42 -8.92 3.92
N ASP A 102 3.70 -9.67 4.74
CA ASP A 102 2.24 -9.79 4.70
C ASP A 102 1.70 -9.67 6.12
N SER A 103 0.76 -8.75 6.31
CA SER A 103 0.13 -8.56 7.61
C SER A 103 -0.78 -9.70 8.02
N GLY A 104 -1.20 -10.56 7.08
CA GLY A 104 -2.42 -11.35 7.26
C GLY A 104 -3.65 -10.46 7.37
N THR A 105 -4.74 -10.99 7.93
CA THR A 105 -5.99 -10.25 8.14
C THR A 105 -5.85 -9.20 9.25
N LEU A 106 -6.21 -7.96 8.96
CA LEU A 106 -6.13 -6.80 9.85
C LEU A 106 -7.50 -6.20 10.22
N ASN A 107 -8.48 -6.22 9.31
CA ASN A 107 -9.83 -5.67 9.50
C ASN A 107 -9.88 -4.28 10.19
N ILE A 108 -9.21 -3.28 9.61
CA ILE A 108 -9.12 -1.93 10.19
C ILE A 108 -10.20 -1.01 9.63
N SER A 109 -10.91 -0.27 10.49
CA SER A 109 -11.96 0.69 10.12
C SER A 109 -11.87 2.00 10.93
N GLY A 110 -12.35 3.11 10.36
CA GLY A 110 -12.92 4.24 11.12
C GLY A 110 -12.01 5.11 12.01
N GLN A 111 -10.68 4.98 12.01
CA GLN A 111 -9.79 5.80 12.85
C GLN A 111 -8.52 6.27 12.14
N ASP A 112 -7.88 7.31 12.68
CA ASP A 112 -6.49 7.67 12.36
C ASP A 112 -5.58 6.66 13.05
N THR A 113 -5.13 5.66 12.30
CA THR A 113 -4.39 4.51 12.79
C THR A 113 -3.02 4.48 12.16
N GLU A 114 -1.99 4.24 12.96
CA GLU A 114 -0.65 3.96 12.49
C GLU A 114 -0.33 2.47 12.67
N LEU A 115 0.07 1.82 11.59
CA LEU A 115 0.58 0.46 11.57
C LEU A 115 2.09 0.52 11.36
N THR A 116 2.85 -0.20 12.17
CA THR A 116 4.29 -0.37 11.99
C THR A 116 4.58 -1.84 11.68
N PHE A 117 5.42 -2.07 10.67
CA PHE A 117 5.86 -3.38 10.23
C PHE A 117 7.38 -3.47 10.36
N ASN A 118 7.87 -4.45 11.12
CA ASN A 118 9.29 -4.79 11.17
C ASN A 118 9.56 -5.78 10.05
N LEU A 119 10.49 -5.43 9.16
CA LEU A 119 10.78 -6.21 7.96
C LEU A 119 11.93 -7.19 8.22
N PRO A 120 11.92 -8.38 7.59
CA PRO A 120 12.93 -9.43 7.78
C PRO A 120 14.31 -9.06 7.24
#